data_AF-A0A0J8BFA2-F1
#
_entry.id   AF-A0A0J8BFA2-F1
#
_cell.length_a   1.000
_cell.length_b   1.000
_cell.length_c   1.000
_cell.angle_alpha   90.00
_cell.angle_beta   90.00
_cell.angle_gamma   90.00
#
_symmetry.space_group_name_H-M   'P 1'
#
loop_
_entity.id
_entity.type
_entity.pdbx_description
1 polymer ?
#
loop_
_entity_poly.entity_id
_entity_poly.type
_entity_poly.pdbx_seq_one_letter_code
_entity_poly.pdbx_strand_id
1 'polypeptide(L)'
;ATISVKLINGDGEDPADVYGNISGRFGIGSQFTLFDKSQSQYIEVRPGEFIPLERDEVVVPGEASELEITAYLMDYDTLSPDDEIANGKAVFLVKSAGTSDKKPITGKYGSIEVNVVWG
;
A
#
# COMPACT_ATOMS: atom_id res chain seq x y z
N ALA A 1 -1.63 -14.16 6.30
CA ALA A 1 -2.51 -13.01 6.03
C ALA A 1 -2.29 -12.57 4.59
N THR A 2 -3.35 -12.15 3.92
CA THR A 2 -3.32 -11.65 2.54
C THR A 2 -3.59 -10.15 2.56
N ILE A 3 -2.74 -9.40 1.87
CA ILE A 3 -2.76 -7.94 1.84
C ILE A 3 -3.09 -7.49 0.43
N SER A 4 -4.03 -6.55 0.28
CA SER A 4 -4.29 -5.90 -1.01
C SER A 4 -4.38 -4.40 -0.82
N VAL A 5 -3.94 -3.65 -1.83
CA VAL A 5 -3.94 -2.17 -1.78
C VAL A 5 -4.72 -1.65 -2.97
N LYS A 6 -5.77 -0.89 -2.69
CA LYS A 6 -6.62 -0.28 -3.71
C LYS A 6 -6.24 1.18 -3.87
N LEU A 7 -6.08 1.64 -5.11
CA LEU A 7 -5.96 3.07 -5.40
C LEU A 7 -7.33 3.72 -5.23
N ILE A 8 -7.44 4.75 -4.39
CA ILE A 8 -8.69 5.51 -4.22
C ILE A 8 -8.65 6.80 -5.04
N ASN A 9 -7.51 7.49 -5.03
CA ASN A 9 -7.20 8.64 -5.88
C ASN A 9 -5.69 8.68 -6.12
N GLY A 10 -5.23 8.85 -7.37
CA GLY A 10 -3.81 9.12 -7.67
C GLY A 10 -3.46 10.54 -7.27
N ASP A 11 -4.04 11.49 -7.98
CA ASP A 11 -3.91 12.92 -7.74
C ASP A 11 -5.12 13.71 -8.31
N GLY A 12 -6.08 13.00 -8.92
CA GLY A 12 -7.16 13.56 -9.73
C GLY A 12 -7.20 12.99 -11.16
N GLU A 13 -6.16 12.26 -11.58
CA GLU A 13 -6.05 11.60 -12.87
C GLU A 13 -6.63 10.17 -12.92
N ASP A 14 -6.88 9.67 -14.13
CA ASP A 14 -7.40 8.33 -14.41
C ASP A 14 -6.95 7.84 -15.81
N PRO A 15 -5.93 6.98 -15.91
CA PRO A 15 -5.17 6.34 -14.81
C PRO A 15 -4.19 7.30 -14.12
N ALA A 16 -3.69 6.88 -12.96
CA ALA A 16 -2.51 7.45 -12.31
C ALA A 16 -1.27 6.62 -12.65
N ASP A 17 -0.12 7.27 -12.83
CA ASP A 17 1.19 6.67 -13.11
C ASP A 17 1.94 6.38 -11.79
N VAL A 18 1.54 5.29 -11.13
CA VAL A 18 1.95 4.96 -9.76
C VAL A 18 3.38 4.39 -9.69
N TYR A 19 4.23 5.00 -8.85
CA TYR A 19 5.50 4.43 -8.41
C TYR A 19 5.73 4.65 -6.90
N GLY A 20 6.82 4.08 -6.37
CA GLY A 20 7.21 4.23 -4.96
C GLY A 20 7.31 2.89 -4.24
N ASN A 21 7.08 2.91 -2.93
CA ASN A 21 7.24 1.76 -2.05
C ASN A 21 6.00 1.51 -1.18
N ILE A 22 5.63 0.25 -1.05
CA ILE A 22 4.76 -0.24 0.03
C ILE A 22 5.51 -1.35 0.75
N SER A 23 5.66 -1.19 2.06
CA SER A 23 6.28 -2.19 2.92
C SER A 23 5.44 -2.45 4.16
N GLY A 24 5.61 -3.62 4.76
CA GLY A 24 4.97 -3.99 6.00
C GLY A 24 5.97 -4.48 7.03
N ARG A 25 5.58 -4.48 8.29
CA ARG A 25 6.32 -5.13 9.36
C ARG A 25 5.44 -5.67 10.48
N PHE A 26 5.90 -6.76 11.09
CA PHE A 26 5.45 -7.22 12.40
C PHE A 26 6.55 -6.91 13.43
N GLY A 27 6.28 -5.99 14.36
CA GLY A 27 7.27 -5.55 15.34
C GLY A 27 8.57 -5.00 14.70
N ILE A 28 9.70 -5.15 15.40
CA ILE A 28 10.99 -4.57 14.99
C ILE A 28 11.75 -5.47 13.99
N GLY A 29 11.53 -6.79 14.03
CA GLY A 29 12.39 -7.76 13.32
C GLY A 29 11.84 -8.31 12.01
N SER A 30 10.55 -8.13 11.72
CA SER A 30 9.87 -8.85 10.63
C SER A 30 9.36 -7.88 9.57
N GLN A 31 10.27 -7.22 8.84
CA GLN A 31 9.93 -6.31 7.74
C GLN A 31 9.88 -7.04 6.39
N PHE A 32 9.01 -6.57 5.50
CA PHE A 32 8.81 -7.14 4.18
C PHE A 32 8.34 -6.07 3.18
N THR A 33 8.71 -6.21 1.91
CA THR A 33 8.27 -5.33 0.81
C THR A 33 7.08 -5.94 0.08
N LEU A 34 6.08 -5.12 -0.26
CA LEU A 34 4.89 -5.52 -1.03
C LEU A 34 4.91 -4.93 -2.45
N PHE A 35 5.45 -3.73 -2.60
CA PHE A 35 5.56 -3.02 -3.87
C PHE A 35 6.83 -2.15 -3.84
N ASP A 36 7.61 -2.18 -4.90
CA ASP A 36 8.80 -1.34 -5.05
C ASP A 36 9.03 -1.02 -6.52
N LYS A 37 8.67 0.19 -6.92
CA LYS A 37 8.88 0.71 -8.27
C LYS A 37 9.61 2.03 -8.18
N SER A 38 10.74 2.12 -8.87
CA SER A 38 11.39 3.41 -9.09
C SER A 38 10.54 4.27 -10.03
N GLN A 39 10.79 5.58 -10.05
CA GLN A 39 10.07 6.54 -10.89
C GLN A 39 10.01 6.11 -12.37
N SER A 40 11.10 5.57 -12.94
CA SER A 40 11.13 5.10 -14.33
C SER A 40 10.41 3.77 -14.59
N GLN A 41 9.88 3.15 -13.54
CA GLN A 41 9.15 1.88 -13.57
C GLN A 41 7.68 2.06 -13.13
N TYR A 42 7.16 3.30 -13.22
CA TYR A 42 5.76 3.57 -12.91
C TYR A 42 4.83 2.62 -13.68
N ILE A 43 3.64 2.43 -13.12
CA ILE A 43 2.58 1.62 -13.73
C ILE A 43 1.27 2.39 -13.72
N GLU A 44 0.50 2.28 -14.79
CA GLU A 44 -0.85 2.83 -14.83
C GLU A 44 -1.79 2.03 -13.91
N VAL A 45 -2.44 2.72 -12.96
CA VAL A 45 -3.48 2.15 -12.10
C VAL A 45 -4.67 3.09 -12.07
N ARG A 46 -5.89 2.58 -12.28
CA ARG A 46 -7.09 3.41 -12.22
C ARG A 46 -7.64 3.53 -10.80
N PRO A 47 -8.26 4.66 -10.43
CA PRO A 47 -9.03 4.76 -9.20
C PRO A 47 -10.07 3.63 -9.09
N GLY A 48 -10.05 2.92 -7.95
CA GLY A 48 -10.88 1.74 -7.68
C GLY A 48 -10.20 0.40 -7.96
N GLU A 49 -9.11 0.38 -8.74
CA GLU A 49 -8.33 -0.83 -9.02
C GLU A 49 -7.32 -1.14 -7.92
N PHE A 50 -6.86 -2.39 -7.89
CA PHE A 50 -5.80 -2.82 -6.99
C PHE A 50 -4.44 -2.53 -7.60
N ILE A 51 -3.54 -1.94 -6.80
CA ILE A 51 -2.12 -1.80 -7.16
C ILE A 51 -1.53 -3.22 -7.19
N PRO A 52 -0.93 -3.65 -8.32
CA PRO A 52 -0.29 -4.97 -8.43
C PRO A 52 0.91 -5.09 -7.50
N LEU A 53 0.75 -5.86 -6.42
CA LEU A 53 1.83 -6.14 -5.46
C LEU A 53 2.76 -7.24 -5.99
N GLU A 54 4.04 -7.16 -5.65
CA GLU A 54 5.04 -8.20 -5.94
C GLU A 54 4.88 -9.43 -5.02
N ARG A 55 4.28 -9.18 -3.85
CA ARG A 55 3.82 -10.18 -2.87
C ARG A 55 2.64 -9.60 -2.12
N ASP A 56 1.64 -10.42 -1.87
CA ASP A 56 0.42 -10.10 -1.12
C ASP A 56 0.23 -11.02 0.11
N GLU A 57 0.75 -12.24 0.07
CA GLU A 57 0.69 -13.18 1.18
C GLU A 57 1.90 -13.08 2.13
N VAL A 58 1.62 -13.01 3.43
CA VAL A 58 2.65 -12.99 4.48
C VAL A 58 2.31 -13.93 5.63
N VAL A 59 3.35 -14.55 6.20
CA VAL A 59 3.24 -15.35 7.43
C VAL A 59 3.18 -14.40 8.62
N VAL A 60 2.11 -14.52 9.42
CA VAL A 60 1.95 -13.74 10.65
C VAL A 60 2.71 -14.45 11.78
N PRO A 61 3.72 -13.83 12.41
CA PRO A 61 4.39 -14.42 13.56
C PRO A 61 3.41 -14.65 14.72
N GLY A 62 3.57 -15.74 15.48
CA GLY A 62 2.61 -16.13 16.52
C GLY A 62 2.52 -15.14 17.69
N GLU A 63 3.59 -14.39 17.92
CA GLU A 63 3.71 -13.34 18.94
C GLU A 63 3.32 -11.94 18.44
N ALA A 64 3.03 -11.79 17.13
CA ALA A 64 2.67 -10.50 16.58
C ALA A 64 1.27 -10.07 17.05
N SER A 65 1.18 -8.89 17.67
CA SER A 65 -0.09 -8.25 18.00
C SER A 65 -0.52 -7.21 16.97
N GLU A 66 0.42 -6.71 16.17
CA GLU A 66 0.19 -5.64 15.21
C GLU A 66 0.92 -5.88 13.88
N LEU A 67 0.27 -5.47 12.79
CA LEU A 67 0.84 -5.30 11.46
C LEU A 67 0.86 -3.81 11.13
N GLU A 68 2.03 -3.25 10.84
CA GLU A 68 2.16 -1.90 10.29
C GLU A 68 2.44 -1.99 8.79
N ILE A 69 1.64 -1.30 7.98
CA ILE A 69 1.87 -1.08 6.55
C ILE A 69 2.26 0.37 6.36
N THR A 70 3.41 0.62 5.75
CA THR A 70 3.91 1.95 5.38
C THR A 70 3.88 2.07 3.87
N ALA A 71 3.42 3.22 3.37
CA ALA A 71 3.41 3.54 1.95
C ALA A 71 4.03 4.90 1.71
N TYR A 72 4.85 4.98 0.68
CA TYR A 72 5.28 6.20 0.03
C TYR A 72 5.08 6.01 -1.48
N LEU A 73 4.01 6.58 -2.02
CA LEU A 73 3.60 6.45 -3.41
C LEU A 73 3.44 7.82 -4.05
N MET A 74 3.80 7.89 -5.31
CA MET A 74 3.84 9.10 -6.12
C MET A 74 3.21 8.81 -7.48
N ASP A 75 2.63 9.85 -8.07
CA ASP A 75 2.11 9.89 -9.43
C ASP A 75 3.14 10.56 -10.32
N TYR A 76 3.56 9.89 -11.39
CA TYR A 76 4.60 10.40 -12.27
C TYR A 76 4.04 11.42 -13.27
N ASP A 77 4.72 12.56 -13.38
CA ASP A 77 4.35 13.62 -14.31
C ASP A 77 5.45 13.90 -15.33
N THR A 78 5.08 14.07 -16.60
CA THR A 78 6.07 14.38 -17.65
C THR A 78 6.43 15.87 -17.71
N LEU A 79 5.47 16.75 -17.42
CA LEU A 79 5.59 18.22 -17.62
C LEU A 79 5.51 19.03 -16.32
N SER A 80 5.18 18.38 -15.21
CA SER A 80 5.10 18.93 -13.85
C SER A 80 5.96 18.11 -12.89
N PRO A 81 6.16 18.58 -11.64
CA PRO A 81 6.64 17.72 -10.57
C PRO A 81 5.60 16.65 -10.21
N ASP A 82 6.07 15.43 -9.97
CA ASP A 82 5.29 14.29 -9.48
C ASP A 82 4.47 14.61 -8.22
N ASP A 83 3.26 14.04 -8.16
CA ASP A 83 2.30 14.31 -7.10
C ASP A 83 2.19 13.17 -6.07
N GLU A 84 2.11 13.54 -4.78
CA GLU A 84 2.07 12.55 -3.70
C GLU A 84 0.70 11.87 -3.59
N ILE A 85 0.68 10.57 -3.87
CA ILE A 85 -0.49 9.70 -3.74
C ILE A 85 -0.70 9.27 -2.29
N ALA A 86 0.36 8.79 -1.62
CA ALA A 86 0.26 8.29 -0.26
C ALA A 86 1.59 8.45 0.47
N ASN A 87 1.59 8.99 1.68
CA ASN A 87 2.79 9.08 2.51
C ASN A 87 2.44 8.93 3.98
N GLY A 88 2.63 7.72 4.50
CA GLY A 88 2.29 7.43 5.88
C GLY A 88 2.14 5.94 6.14
N LYS A 89 1.36 5.62 7.18
CA LYS A 89 1.20 4.25 7.64
C LYS A 89 -0.20 3.92 8.16
N ALA A 90 -0.57 2.65 8.03
CA ALA A 90 -1.74 2.04 8.62
C ALA A 90 -1.32 0.90 9.57
N VAL A 91 -1.81 0.93 10.80
CA VAL A 91 -1.55 -0.11 11.82
C VAL A 91 -2.80 -0.95 12.03
N PHE A 92 -2.69 -2.26 11.93
CA PHE A 92 -3.76 -3.22 12.12
C PHE A 92 -3.47 -4.11 13.32
N LEU A 93 -4.46 -4.32 14.19
CA LEU A 93 -4.38 -5.35 15.22
C LEU A 93 -4.52 -6.72 14.54
N VAL A 94 -3.67 -7.67 14.92
CA VAL A 94 -3.77 -9.06 14.48
C VAL A 94 -5.08 -9.65 14.99
N LYS A 95 -5.85 -10.27 14.10
CA LYS A 95 -7.16 -10.86 14.40
C LYS A 95 -7.18 -12.35 14.03
N SER A 96 -8.24 -13.03 14.46
CA SER A 96 -8.50 -14.44 14.13
C SER A 96 -8.60 -14.66 12.62
N ALA A 97 -8.19 -15.86 12.17
CA ALA A 97 -8.29 -16.29 10.79
C ALA A 97 -9.71 -16.11 10.21
N GLY A 98 -9.80 -15.71 8.94
CA GLY A 98 -11.04 -15.43 8.22
C GLY A 98 -11.63 -14.04 8.47
N THR A 99 -11.05 -13.23 9.36
CA THR A 99 -11.48 -11.85 9.56
C THR A 99 -10.75 -10.89 8.62
N SER A 100 -11.33 -9.72 8.37
CA SER A 100 -10.71 -8.68 7.56
C SER A 100 -10.73 -7.31 8.23
N ASP A 101 -9.84 -6.44 7.78
CA ASP A 101 -9.78 -5.03 8.19
C ASP A 101 -9.30 -4.18 7.01
N LYS A 102 -9.64 -2.89 7.03
CA LYS A 102 -9.24 -1.95 5.99
C LYS A 102 -8.98 -0.57 6.57
N LYS A 103 -7.90 0.06 6.12
CA LYS A 103 -7.52 1.41 6.55
C LYS A 103 -6.95 2.22 5.39
N PRO A 104 -7.26 3.52 5.32
CA PRO A 104 -6.67 4.39 4.32
C PRO A 104 -5.23 4.78 4.69
N ILE A 105 -4.43 5.08 3.68
CA ILE A 105 -3.22 5.91 3.80
C ILE A 105 -3.38 7.04 2.80
N THR A 106 -3.31 8.28 3.27
CA THR A 106 -3.58 9.50 2.48
C THR A 106 -2.26 10.23 2.23
N GLY A 107 -2.07 10.69 1.00
CA GLY A 107 -1.02 11.64 0.63
C GLY A 107 -1.59 13.05 0.54
N LYS A 108 -0.78 13.96 0.01
CA LYS A 108 -1.19 15.34 -0.24
C LYS A 108 -2.31 15.45 -1.29
N TYR A 109 -2.29 14.62 -2.33
CA TYR A 109 -3.25 14.70 -3.43
C TYR A 109 -4.02 13.40 -3.64
N GLY A 110 -3.42 12.26 -3.31
CA GLY A 110 -4.06 10.96 -3.45
C GLY A 110 -4.44 10.27 -2.14
N SER A 111 -4.93 9.04 -2.31
CA SER A 111 -5.02 8.08 -1.21
C SER A 111 -5.14 6.65 -1.72
N ILE A 112 -4.75 5.71 -0.85
CA ILE A 112 -4.93 4.27 -1.03
C ILE A 112 -5.75 3.68 0.13
N GLU A 113 -6.42 2.55 -0.10
CA GLU A 113 -7.03 1.72 0.94
C GLU A 113 -6.27 0.39 1.04
N VAL A 114 -5.64 0.16 2.20
CA VAL A 114 -4.98 -1.11 2.52
C VAL A 114 -6.02 -2.04 3.14
N ASN A 115 -6.15 -3.24 2.59
CA ASN A 115 -7.03 -4.30 3.06
C ASN A 115 -6.18 -5.48 3.55
N VAL A 116 -6.53 -6.03 4.70
CA VAL A 116 -5.87 -7.20 5.29
C VAL A 116 -6.93 -8.27 5.55
N VAL A 117 -6.70 -9.48 5.04
CA VAL A 117 -7.45 -10.69 5.38
C VAL A 117 -6.54 -11.59 6.23
N TRP A 118 -6.97 -11.88 7.45
CA TRP A 118 -6.22 -12.70 8.39
C TRP A 118 -6.37 -14.18 8.03
N GLY A 119 -5.24 -14.90 7.98
CA GLY A 119 -5.18 -16.32 7.64
C GLY A 119 -4.98 -17.19 8.87
#